data_AF-A0A3D1I797-F1
#
_entry.id   AF-A0A3D1I797-F1
#
_cell.length_a   1.000
_cell.length_b   1.000
_cell.length_c   1.000
_cell.angle_alpha   90.00
_cell.angle_beta   90.00
_cell.angle_gamma   90.00
#
_symmetry.space_group_name_H-M   'P 1'
#
loop_
_entity.id
_entity.type
_entity.pdbx_description
1 polymer ?
#
loop_
_entity_poly.entity_id
_entity_poly.type
_entity_poly.pdbx_seq_one_letter_code
_entity_poly.pdbx_strand_id
1 'polypeptide(L)'
;VPPSGSGPRAGAAEPRTTLAQEIMRLTVLFSRGRIAEAERLARNLRQRAPRHPVPCAVLADIARARGNLVEAANLYAVAYQLDPKNELYRIRHEETARAVARRQHPDPVAQRRAQSVAPLVAASVVLLACVYLVLAKESPILEHLPPVSTWTLGTAVMSFLSGIAIGASLLVGGYLDRFQSSLTTTVGRLSPNLALASVAVVNFWLAALLYVALGLSQGAFNRSTSRLVGAVGAATLFLSLAAAVSDPISGWQVLLWAGNLVYVGAVCGWMVADALADA
;
A
#
# COMPACT_ATOMS: atom_id res chain seq x y z
N VAL A 1 -25.59 -22.01 -71.44
CA VAL A 1 -24.91 -22.32 -70.16
C VAL A 1 -24.62 -20.99 -69.47
N PRO A 2 -25.05 -20.81 -68.20
CA PRO A 2 -25.08 -19.53 -67.49
C PRO A 2 -23.72 -19.17 -66.83
N PRO A 3 -23.54 -17.94 -66.28
CA PRO A 3 -22.25 -17.40 -65.85
C PRO A 3 -21.81 -17.92 -64.48
N SER A 4 -20.51 -18.14 -64.31
CA SER A 4 -19.86 -18.54 -63.07
C SER A 4 -19.74 -17.34 -62.11
N GLY A 5 -20.55 -17.34 -61.06
CA GLY A 5 -20.48 -16.38 -59.96
C GLY A 5 -19.19 -16.53 -59.16
N SER A 6 -18.40 -15.45 -59.11
CA SER A 6 -17.31 -15.28 -58.14
C SER A 6 -17.92 -14.89 -56.79
N GLY A 7 -17.98 -15.84 -55.85
CA GLY A 7 -18.45 -15.63 -54.49
C GLY A 7 -17.56 -14.64 -53.69
N PRO A 8 -18.11 -13.96 -52.67
CA PRO A 8 -17.36 -13.02 -51.86
C PRO A 8 -16.36 -13.75 -50.97
N ARG A 9 -15.11 -13.25 -50.93
CA ARG A 9 -14.08 -13.67 -49.97
C ARG A 9 -14.62 -13.50 -48.55
N ALA A 10 -14.76 -14.62 -47.85
CA ALA A 10 -15.04 -14.64 -46.42
C ALA A 10 -13.92 -13.86 -45.70
N GLY A 11 -14.27 -12.69 -45.18
CA GLY A 11 -13.42 -11.94 -44.27
C GLY A 11 -13.07 -12.84 -43.09
N ALA A 12 -11.78 -12.95 -42.79
CA ALA A 12 -11.29 -13.61 -41.59
C ALA A 12 -11.98 -13.00 -40.38
N ALA A 13 -12.94 -13.73 -39.82
CA ALA A 13 -13.60 -13.36 -38.59
C ALA A 13 -12.56 -13.42 -37.47
N GLU A 14 -12.20 -12.27 -36.92
CA GLU A 14 -11.47 -12.22 -35.65
C GLU A 14 -12.18 -13.14 -34.64
N PRO A 15 -11.45 -13.98 -33.89
CA PRO A 15 -12.07 -14.85 -32.91
C PRO A 15 -12.86 -13.99 -31.94
N ARG A 16 -14.19 -14.13 -31.93
CA ARG A 16 -15.08 -13.45 -30.99
C ARG A 16 -14.69 -13.86 -29.58
N THR A 17 -13.81 -13.10 -28.93
CA THR A 17 -13.48 -13.27 -27.53
C THR A 17 -14.77 -13.17 -26.74
N THR A 18 -15.09 -14.22 -25.99
CA THR A 18 -16.32 -14.24 -25.21
C THR A 18 -16.23 -13.21 -24.08
N LEU A 19 -17.36 -12.66 -23.64
CA LEU A 19 -17.38 -11.69 -22.54
C LEU A 19 -16.65 -12.25 -21.30
N ALA A 20 -16.83 -13.53 -21.00
CA ALA A 20 -16.13 -14.22 -19.91
C ALA A 20 -14.60 -14.20 -20.07
N GLN A 21 -14.09 -14.40 -21.29
CA GLN A 21 -12.66 -14.30 -21.59
C GLN A 21 -12.14 -12.88 -21.46
N GLU A 22 -12.91 -11.88 -21.89
CA GLU A 22 -12.52 -10.46 -21.75
C GLU A 22 -12.52 -10.01 -20.28
N ILE A 23 -13.47 -10.48 -19.47
CA ILE A 23 -13.51 -10.25 -18.02
C ILE A 23 -12.33 -10.94 -17.33
N MET A 24 -12.02 -12.19 -17.71
CA MET A 24 -10.83 -12.88 -17.20
C MET A 24 -9.55 -12.11 -17.58
N ARG A 25 -9.46 -11.66 -18.83
CA ARG A 25 -8.34 -10.84 -19.30
C ARG A 25 -8.21 -9.54 -18.52
N LEU A 26 -9.33 -8.87 -18.23
CA LEU A 26 -9.35 -7.66 -17.40
C LEU A 26 -8.77 -7.93 -16.01
N THR A 27 -9.24 -8.98 -15.35
CA THR A 27 -8.73 -9.43 -14.04
C THR A 27 -7.24 -9.74 -14.08
N VAL A 28 -6.77 -10.40 -15.14
CA VAL A 28 -5.34 -10.71 -15.32
C VAL A 28 -4.51 -9.45 -15.56
N LEU A 29 -4.96 -8.52 -16.42
CA LEU A 29 -4.24 -7.28 -16.68
C LEU A 29 -4.15 -6.42 -15.41
N PHE A 30 -5.25 -6.32 -14.67
CA PHE A 30 -5.31 -5.56 -13.44
C PHE A 30 -4.41 -6.17 -12.36
N SER A 31 -4.47 -7.48 -12.16
CA SER A 31 -3.62 -8.17 -11.19
C SER A 31 -2.13 -8.15 -11.53
N ARG A 32 -1.76 -8.02 -12.81
CA ARG A 32 -0.37 -7.85 -13.26
C ARG A 32 0.13 -6.41 -13.16
N GLY A 33 -0.66 -5.48 -12.62
CA GLY A 33 -0.28 -4.07 -12.50
C GLY A 33 -0.27 -3.32 -13.84
N ARG A 34 -0.83 -3.89 -14.92
CA ARG A 34 -0.97 -3.19 -16.21
C ARG A 34 -2.17 -2.25 -16.17
N ILE A 35 -2.10 -1.25 -15.29
CA ILE A 35 -3.24 -0.39 -14.92
C ILE A 35 -3.82 0.33 -16.13
N ALA A 36 -2.98 0.92 -17.00
CA ALA A 36 -3.45 1.66 -18.17
C ALA A 36 -4.26 0.79 -19.15
N GLU A 37 -3.85 -0.45 -19.35
CA GLU A 37 -4.54 -1.39 -20.24
C GLU A 37 -5.80 -1.96 -19.59
N ALA A 38 -5.72 -2.30 -18.30
CA ALA A 38 -6.86 -2.73 -17.51
C ALA A 38 -7.95 -1.65 -17.51
N GLU A 39 -7.59 -0.38 -17.36
CA GLU A 39 -8.53 0.74 -17.38
C GLU A 39 -9.20 0.92 -18.75
N ARG A 40 -8.42 0.84 -19.84
CA ARG A 40 -8.97 0.90 -21.21
C ARG A 40 -9.94 -0.25 -21.46
N LEU A 41 -9.55 -1.47 -21.08
CA LEU A 41 -10.40 -2.64 -21.25
C LEU A 41 -11.65 -2.57 -20.37
N ALA A 42 -11.53 -2.12 -19.12
CA ALA A 42 -12.67 -1.95 -18.22
C ALA A 42 -13.67 -0.90 -18.73
N ARG A 43 -13.20 0.22 -19.29
CA ARG A 43 -14.08 1.22 -19.92
C ARG A 43 -14.84 0.65 -21.11
N ASN A 44 -14.15 -0.09 -21.99
CA ASN A 44 -14.77 -0.74 -23.15
C ASN A 44 -15.79 -1.80 -22.70
N LEU A 45 -15.43 -2.63 -21.72
CA LEU A 45 -16.32 -3.65 -21.16
C LEU A 45 -17.53 -3.05 -20.45
N ARG A 46 -17.38 -1.93 -19.74
CA ARG A 46 -18.51 -1.23 -19.12
C ARG A 46 -19.51 -0.73 -20.16
N GLN A 47 -19.04 -0.31 -21.33
CA GLN A 47 -19.92 0.11 -22.44
C GLN A 47 -20.62 -1.09 -23.10
N ARG A 48 -19.90 -2.20 -23.33
CA ARG A 48 -20.43 -3.40 -24.00
C ARG A 48 -21.27 -4.29 -23.08
N ALA A 49 -20.98 -4.30 -21.79
CA ALA A 49 -21.61 -5.14 -20.77
C ALA A 49 -21.93 -4.32 -19.51
N PRO A 50 -22.87 -3.36 -19.57
CA PRO A 50 -23.19 -2.45 -18.46
C PRO A 50 -23.76 -3.15 -17.22
N ARG A 51 -24.25 -4.39 -17.36
CA ARG A 51 -24.77 -5.21 -16.25
C ARG A 51 -23.72 -6.03 -15.51
N HIS A 52 -22.47 -6.02 -15.97
CA HIS A 52 -21.43 -6.81 -15.32
C HIS A 52 -20.73 -5.97 -14.23
N PRO A 53 -20.59 -6.47 -12.98
CA PRO A 53 -20.06 -5.67 -11.87
C PRO A 53 -18.54 -5.45 -11.95
N VAL A 54 -17.77 -6.43 -12.45
CA VAL A 54 -16.28 -6.41 -12.43
C VAL A 54 -15.65 -5.18 -13.11
N PRO A 55 -16.07 -4.73 -14.32
CA PRO A 55 -15.51 -3.52 -14.92
C PRO A 55 -15.68 -2.27 -14.04
N CYS A 56 -16.82 -2.12 -13.37
CA CYS A 56 -17.06 -1.01 -12.44
C CYS A 56 -16.17 -1.11 -11.20
N ALA A 57 -16.04 -2.31 -10.63
CA ALA A 57 -15.18 -2.55 -9.47
C ALA A 57 -13.69 -2.26 -9.77
N VAL A 58 -13.19 -2.71 -10.92
CA VAL A 58 -11.80 -2.43 -11.34
C VAL A 58 -11.58 -0.93 -11.58
N LEU A 59 -12.51 -0.24 -12.24
CA LEU A 59 -12.41 1.22 -12.40
C LEU A 59 -12.46 1.94 -11.05
N ALA A 60 -13.26 1.45 -10.09
CA ALA A 60 -13.32 2.00 -8.75
C ALA A 60 -11.98 1.84 -8.01
N ASP A 61 -11.35 0.66 -8.06
CA ASP A 61 -10.03 0.43 -7.48
C ASP A 61 -8.98 1.37 -8.08
N ILE A 62 -9.01 1.59 -9.40
CA ILE A 62 -8.10 2.50 -10.11
C ILE A 62 -8.34 3.95 -9.69
N ALA A 63 -9.60 4.39 -9.65
CA ALA A 63 -9.97 5.75 -9.22
C ALA A 63 -9.55 6.00 -7.77
N ARG A 64 -9.72 5.00 -6.89
CA ARG A 64 -9.29 5.03 -5.50
C ARG A 64 -7.77 5.11 -5.38
N ALA A 65 -7.03 4.30 -6.13
CA ALA A 65 -5.56 4.34 -6.16
C ALA A 65 -5.01 5.70 -6.64
N ARG A 66 -5.77 6.42 -7.48
CA ARG A 66 -5.45 7.80 -7.91
C ARG A 66 -5.89 8.87 -6.92
N GLY A 67 -6.57 8.50 -5.83
CA GLY A 67 -7.08 9.41 -4.81
C GLY A 67 -8.41 10.09 -5.16
N ASN A 68 -9.04 9.72 -6.29
CA ASN A 68 -10.37 10.22 -6.69
C ASN A 68 -11.48 9.45 -5.98
N LEU A 69 -11.65 9.73 -4.68
CA LEU A 69 -12.57 8.99 -3.82
C LEU A 69 -14.04 9.17 -4.20
N VAL A 70 -14.43 10.32 -4.75
CA VAL A 70 -15.82 10.58 -5.17
C VAL A 70 -16.18 9.68 -6.36
N GLU A 71 -15.32 9.63 -7.37
CA GLU A 71 -15.51 8.73 -8.51
C GLU A 71 -15.48 7.26 -8.08
N ALA A 72 -14.53 6.90 -7.21
CA ALA A 72 -14.44 5.54 -6.68
C ALA A 72 -15.70 5.12 -5.90
N ALA A 73 -16.25 5.99 -5.06
CA ALA A 73 -17.47 5.72 -4.29
C ALA A 73 -18.66 5.45 -5.21
N ASN A 74 -18.83 6.26 -6.26
CA ASN A 74 -19.88 6.08 -7.26
C ASN A 74 -19.72 4.76 -8.02
N LEU A 75 -18.50 4.41 -8.43
CA LEU A 75 -18.24 3.17 -9.16
C LEU A 75 -18.43 1.91 -8.28
N TYR A 76 -18.04 1.97 -7.00
CA TYR A 76 -18.35 0.89 -6.06
C TYR A 76 -19.85 0.77 -5.78
N ALA A 77 -20.58 1.89 -5.71
CA ALA A 77 -22.04 1.87 -5.56
C ALA A 77 -22.69 1.11 -6.74
N VAL A 78 -22.27 1.40 -7.96
CA VAL A 78 -22.73 0.69 -9.16
C VAL A 78 -22.37 -0.79 -9.10
N ALA A 79 -21.13 -1.14 -8.74
CA ALA A 79 -20.71 -2.54 -8.62
C ALA A 79 -21.53 -3.31 -7.58
N TYR A 80 -21.83 -2.69 -6.43
CA TYR A 80 -22.66 -3.27 -5.37
C TYR A 80 -24.13 -3.44 -5.81
N GLN A 81 -24.69 -2.46 -6.52
CA GLN A 81 -26.06 -2.58 -7.07
C GLN A 81 -26.18 -3.71 -8.09
N LEU A 82 -25.12 -3.96 -8.88
CA LEU A 82 -25.09 -5.03 -9.87
C LEU A 82 -24.88 -6.43 -9.25
N ASP A 83 -24.21 -6.51 -8.10
CA ASP A 83 -24.00 -7.76 -7.35
C ASP A 83 -24.07 -7.53 -5.83
N PRO A 84 -25.29 -7.46 -5.26
CA PRO A 84 -25.47 -7.19 -3.83
C PRO A 84 -24.99 -8.31 -2.90
N LYS A 85 -24.80 -9.52 -3.44
CA LYS A 85 -24.34 -10.68 -2.66
C LYS A 85 -22.83 -10.65 -2.42
N ASN A 86 -22.11 -9.80 -3.16
CA ASN A 86 -20.67 -9.67 -3.02
C ASN A 86 -20.33 -8.69 -1.89
N GLU A 87 -20.02 -9.28 -0.74
CA GLU A 87 -19.66 -8.57 0.48
C GLU A 87 -18.48 -7.61 0.30
N LEU A 88 -17.55 -7.93 -0.60
CA LEU A 88 -16.40 -7.08 -0.86
C LEU A 88 -16.82 -5.74 -1.49
N TYR A 89 -17.80 -5.74 -2.41
CA TYR A 89 -18.31 -4.50 -3.00
C TYR A 89 -19.05 -3.65 -1.97
N ARG A 90 -19.80 -4.28 -1.06
CA ARG A 90 -20.47 -3.61 0.06
C ARG A 90 -19.45 -2.90 0.95
N ILE A 91 -18.44 -3.64 1.43
CA ILE A 91 -17.37 -3.10 2.27
C ILE A 91 -16.65 -1.95 1.55
N ARG A 92 -16.26 -2.13 0.28
CA ARG A 92 -15.57 -1.09 -0.49
C ARG A 92 -16.42 0.16 -0.70
N HIS A 93 -17.70 0.00 -0.96
CA HIS A 93 -18.63 1.11 -1.11
C HIS A 93 -18.74 1.89 0.20
N GLU A 94 -18.98 1.22 1.33
CA GLU A 94 -19.12 1.84 2.65
C GLU A 94 -17.83 2.54 3.10
N GLU A 95 -16.68 1.88 2.97
CA GLU A 95 -15.36 2.47 3.26
C GLU A 95 -15.14 3.76 2.46
N THR A 96 -15.37 3.69 1.15
CA THR A 96 -15.10 4.82 0.25
C THR A 96 -16.12 5.96 0.46
N ALA A 97 -17.39 5.64 0.71
CA ALA A 97 -18.42 6.62 1.03
C ALA A 97 -18.14 7.34 2.35
N ARG A 98 -17.71 6.61 3.40
CA ARG A 98 -17.25 7.21 4.67
C ARG A 98 -16.05 8.11 4.45
N ALA A 99 -15.09 7.69 3.62
CA ALA A 99 -13.92 8.50 3.31
C ALA A 99 -14.30 9.80 2.54
N VAL A 100 -15.29 9.75 1.65
CA VAL A 100 -15.86 10.94 1.00
C VAL A 100 -16.56 11.85 2.01
N ALA A 101 -17.41 11.31 2.88
CA ALA A 101 -18.12 12.08 3.90
C ALA A 101 -17.16 12.78 4.87
N ARG A 102 -16.11 12.08 5.33
CA ARG A 102 -15.04 12.66 6.16
C ARG A 102 -14.27 13.75 5.43
N ARG A 103 -14.05 13.64 4.12
CA ARG A 103 -13.44 14.70 3.29
C ARG A 103 -14.35 15.89 3.04
N GLN A 104 -15.67 15.70 3.07
CA GLN A 104 -16.66 16.76 2.85
C GLN A 104 -16.94 17.55 4.14
N HIS A 105 -16.85 16.90 5.29
CA HIS A 105 -16.92 17.55 6.61
C HIS A 105 -15.63 17.37 7.41
N PRO A 106 -14.47 17.82 6.90
CA PRO A 106 -13.28 17.86 7.72
C PRO A 106 -13.50 18.95 8.77
N ASP A 107 -13.32 18.64 10.04
CA ASP A 107 -13.11 19.68 11.03
C ASP A 107 -11.71 20.26 10.74
N PRO A 108 -11.60 21.39 10.01
CA PRO A 108 -10.37 21.74 9.31
C PRO A 108 -9.27 22.11 10.30
N VAL A 109 -9.65 22.55 11.50
CA VAL A 109 -8.75 22.87 12.60
C VAL A 109 -8.18 21.60 13.22
N ALA A 110 -9.03 20.62 13.54
CA ALA A 110 -8.60 19.35 14.12
C ALA A 110 -7.69 18.58 13.15
N GLN A 111 -8.02 18.57 11.85
CA GLN A 111 -7.23 17.86 10.85
C GLN A 111 -5.88 18.53 10.54
N ARG A 112 -5.83 19.87 10.46
CA ARG A 112 -4.54 20.58 10.36
C ARG A 112 -3.68 20.35 11.58
N ARG A 113 -4.28 20.35 12.78
CA ARG A 113 -3.56 20.07 14.03
C ARG A 113 -3.01 18.65 14.03
N ALA A 114 -3.81 17.65 13.64
CA ALA A 114 -3.35 16.27 13.54
C ALA A 114 -2.21 16.12 12.51
N GLN A 115 -2.31 16.77 11.34
CA GLN A 115 -1.24 16.77 10.33
C GLN A 115 0.07 17.36 10.83
N SER A 116 0.02 18.40 11.67
CA SER A 116 1.23 19.00 12.25
C SER A 116 1.77 18.21 13.45
N VAL A 117 0.89 17.72 14.32
CA VAL A 117 1.29 17.07 15.58
C VAL A 117 1.71 15.63 15.35
N ALA A 118 1.04 14.87 14.48
CA ALA A 118 1.37 13.48 14.24
C ALA A 118 2.85 13.25 13.88
N PRO A 119 3.45 13.92 12.87
CA PRO A 119 4.86 13.69 12.55
C PRO A 119 5.79 14.10 13.70
N LEU A 120 5.42 15.10 14.51
CA LEU A 120 6.18 15.48 15.70
C LEU A 120 6.16 14.39 16.77
N VAL A 121 5.02 13.72 16.96
CA VAL A 121 4.93 12.58 17.88
C VAL A 121 5.85 11.45 17.43
N ALA A 122 5.80 11.05 16.15
CA ALA A 122 6.71 10.04 15.63
C ALA A 122 8.19 10.46 15.77
N ALA A 123 8.52 11.70 15.41
CA ALA A 123 9.87 12.24 15.54
C ALA A 123 10.35 12.26 17.00
N SER A 124 9.49 12.61 17.96
CA SER A 124 9.84 12.58 19.38
C SER A 124 10.13 11.17 19.90
N VAL A 125 9.40 10.16 19.43
CA VAL A 125 9.66 8.76 19.80
C VAL A 125 10.96 8.27 19.18
N VAL A 126 11.22 8.59 17.91
CA VAL A 126 12.51 8.26 17.25
C VAL A 126 13.67 8.98 17.94
N LEU A 127 13.49 10.23 18.33
CA LEU A 127 14.51 10.99 19.07
C LEU A 127 14.78 10.37 20.44
N LEU A 128 13.73 10.00 21.18
CA LEU A 128 13.86 9.33 22.47
C LEU A 128 14.56 7.97 22.33
N ALA A 129 14.25 7.22 21.28
CA ALA A 129 14.95 6.00 20.92
C ALA A 129 16.44 6.26 20.66
N CYS A 130 16.78 7.29 19.88
CA CYS A 130 18.18 7.67 19.63
C CYS A 130 18.91 8.03 20.93
N VAL A 131 18.31 8.86 21.78
CA VAL A 131 18.86 9.24 23.09
C VAL A 131 19.07 8.00 23.96
N TYR A 132 18.09 7.10 23.98
CA TYR A 132 18.20 5.86 24.74
C TYR A 132 19.37 4.99 24.25
N LEU A 133 19.56 4.82 22.93
CA LEU A 133 20.68 4.04 22.40
C LEU A 133 22.04 4.61 22.81
N VAL A 134 22.16 5.93 22.90
CA VAL A 134 23.40 6.60 23.32
C VAL A 134 23.65 6.48 24.83
N LEU A 135 22.59 6.49 25.65
CA LEU A 135 22.71 6.55 27.11
C LEU A 135 22.64 5.19 27.82
N ALA A 136 21.88 4.23 27.31
CA ALA A 136 21.55 3.00 28.03
C ALA A 136 22.74 2.03 28.17
N LYS A 137 23.75 2.12 27.28
CA LYS A 137 25.00 1.34 27.31
C LYS A 137 24.79 -0.13 27.68
N GLU A 138 23.88 -0.78 26.98
CA GLU A 138 23.55 -2.19 27.19
C GLU A 138 24.60 -3.12 26.56
N SER A 139 24.75 -4.32 27.13
CA SER A 139 25.56 -5.38 26.54
C SER A 139 24.84 -6.03 25.35
N PRO A 140 25.57 -6.41 24.28
CA PRO A 140 25.00 -7.15 23.16
C PRO A 140 24.44 -8.51 23.62
N ILE A 141 23.29 -8.89 23.07
CA ILE A 141 22.63 -10.18 23.38
C ILE A 141 22.77 -11.20 22.25
N LEU A 142 23.16 -10.76 21.05
CA LEU A 142 23.20 -11.58 19.83
C LEU A 142 24.62 -11.79 19.29
N GLU A 143 25.61 -11.89 20.17
CA GLU A 143 27.05 -12.00 19.82
C GLU A 143 27.36 -13.11 18.80
N HIS A 144 26.56 -14.18 18.79
CA HIS A 144 26.74 -15.37 17.96
C HIS A 144 26.20 -15.21 16.53
N LEU A 145 25.48 -14.11 16.23
CA LEU A 145 24.93 -13.83 14.91
C LEU A 145 25.70 -12.68 14.26
N PRO A 146 26.62 -12.94 13.32
CA PRO A 146 27.45 -11.90 12.70
C PRO A 146 26.71 -10.66 12.20
N PRO A 147 25.51 -10.76 11.56
CA PRO A 147 24.82 -9.60 11.01
C PRO A 147 24.32 -8.59 12.05
N VAL A 148 24.06 -9.06 13.28
CA VAL A 148 23.45 -8.30 14.39
C VAL A 148 24.20 -8.53 15.70
N SER A 149 25.49 -8.83 15.62
CA SER A 149 26.32 -9.25 16.75
C SER A 149 26.46 -8.19 17.83
N THR A 150 26.34 -6.90 17.48
CA THR A 150 26.41 -5.79 18.43
C THR A 150 25.03 -5.36 18.93
N TRP A 151 23.96 -6.08 18.59
CA TRP A 151 22.62 -5.66 18.95
C TRP A 151 22.31 -5.96 20.40
N THR A 152 21.78 -4.94 21.07
CA THR A 152 21.23 -5.03 22.42
C THR A 152 19.72 -5.24 22.34
N LEU A 153 19.11 -5.69 23.44
CA LEU A 153 17.65 -5.79 23.52
C LEU A 153 16.98 -4.44 23.26
N GLY A 154 17.54 -3.38 23.84
CA GLY A 154 17.09 -2.01 23.65
C GLY A 154 17.16 -1.54 22.20
N THR A 155 18.19 -1.95 21.45
CA THR A 155 18.29 -1.65 20.00
C THR A 155 17.11 -2.22 19.23
N ALA A 156 16.76 -3.48 19.50
CA ALA A 156 15.62 -4.12 18.86
C ALA A 156 14.30 -3.46 19.30
N VAL A 157 14.07 -3.32 20.60
CA VAL A 157 12.81 -2.78 21.14
C VAL A 157 12.57 -1.34 20.68
N MET A 158 13.58 -0.47 20.75
CA MET A 158 13.43 0.93 20.36
C MET A 158 13.23 1.11 18.85
N SER A 159 13.86 0.26 18.03
CA SER A 159 13.61 0.23 16.59
C SER A 159 12.16 -0.17 16.28
N PHE A 160 11.66 -1.20 16.97
CA PHE A 160 10.27 -1.65 16.80
C PHE A 160 9.25 -0.59 17.25
N LEU A 161 9.45 0.01 18.43
CA LEU A 161 8.58 1.06 18.97
C LEU A 161 8.60 2.33 18.10
N SER A 162 9.76 2.69 17.56
CA SER A 162 9.88 3.77 16.57
C SER A 162 9.03 3.47 15.33
N GLY A 163 9.07 2.23 14.86
CA GLY A 163 8.19 1.74 13.81
C GLY A 163 6.72 1.96 14.14
N ILE A 164 6.24 1.44 15.28
CA ILE A 164 4.84 1.59 15.72
C ILE A 164 4.41 3.06 15.73
N ALA A 165 5.24 3.93 16.31
CA ALA A 165 4.96 5.36 16.38
C ALA A 165 4.84 5.99 14.98
N ILE A 166 5.73 5.64 14.04
CA ILE A 166 5.68 6.11 12.65
C ILE A 166 4.39 5.64 11.96
N GLY A 167 4.08 4.34 12.05
CA GLY A 167 2.90 3.76 11.42
C GLY A 167 1.59 4.38 11.89
N ALA A 168 1.43 4.49 13.21
CA ALA A 168 0.25 5.10 13.82
C ALA A 168 0.14 6.59 13.49
N SER A 169 1.25 7.32 13.61
CA SER A 169 1.33 8.74 13.32
C SER A 169 0.95 9.07 11.86
N LEU A 170 1.52 8.35 10.90
CA LEU A 170 1.23 8.61 9.50
C LEU A 170 -0.24 8.34 9.16
N LEU A 171 -0.89 7.35 9.79
CA LEU A 171 -2.34 7.15 9.62
C LEU A 171 -3.14 8.30 10.24
N VAL A 172 -2.86 8.66 11.50
CA VAL A 172 -3.58 9.73 12.22
C VAL A 172 -3.42 11.09 11.52
N GLY A 173 -2.24 11.37 10.96
CA GLY A 173 -1.98 12.55 10.15
C GLY A 173 -2.67 12.53 8.77
N GLY A 174 -3.34 11.43 8.40
CA GLY A 174 -3.97 11.25 7.09
C GLY A 174 -2.96 11.10 5.95
N TYR A 175 -1.74 10.66 6.25
CA TYR A 175 -0.67 10.41 5.29
C TYR A 175 -0.72 9.01 4.68
N LEU A 176 -1.29 8.04 5.40
CA LEU A 176 -1.58 6.68 4.94
C LEU A 176 -3.07 6.48 4.68
N ASP A 177 -3.38 5.64 3.70
CA ASP A 177 -4.73 5.08 3.52
C ASP A 177 -5.01 4.01 4.58
N ARG A 178 -6.27 3.54 4.69
CA ARG A 178 -6.60 2.47 5.64
C ARG A 178 -5.91 1.14 5.31
N PHE A 179 -5.58 0.38 6.34
CA PHE A 179 -4.78 -0.84 6.21
C PHE A 179 -5.52 -1.92 5.43
N GLN A 180 -6.74 -2.26 5.87
CA GLN A 180 -7.62 -3.20 5.17
C GLN A 180 -7.87 -2.76 3.72
N SER A 181 -7.89 -1.44 3.51
CA SER A 181 -8.16 -0.92 2.19
C SER A 181 -7.04 -1.15 1.18
N SER A 182 -5.82 -1.33 1.68
CA SER A 182 -4.59 -1.46 0.91
C SER A 182 -4.20 -2.90 0.58
N LEU A 183 -4.81 -3.90 1.25
CA LEU A 183 -4.38 -5.31 1.17
C LEU A 183 -5.09 -6.16 0.12
N THR A 184 -6.36 -5.89 -0.16
CA THR A 184 -7.17 -6.70 -1.07
C THR A 184 -7.71 -5.87 -2.23
N THR A 185 -7.52 -6.34 -3.46
CA THR A 185 -8.22 -5.76 -4.62
C THR A 185 -9.69 -6.21 -4.63
N THR A 186 -10.59 -5.49 -5.31
CA THR A 186 -11.98 -5.95 -5.47
C THR A 186 -12.12 -7.27 -6.23
N VAL A 187 -11.03 -7.76 -6.83
CA VAL A 187 -10.98 -9.06 -7.50
C VAL A 187 -10.46 -10.16 -6.57
N GLY A 188 -10.39 -9.91 -5.26
CA GLY A 188 -10.01 -10.90 -4.24
C GLY A 188 -8.54 -11.30 -4.26
N ARG A 189 -7.67 -10.59 -5.02
CA ARG A 189 -6.23 -10.87 -5.07
C ARG A 189 -5.44 -9.96 -4.13
N LEU A 190 -4.37 -10.53 -3.58
CA LEU A 190 -3.37 -9.84 -2.76
C LEU A 190 -2.77 -8.68 -3.56
N SER A 191 -2.76 -7.48 -2.97
CA SER A 191 -2.18 -6.31 -3.63
C SER A 191 -0.66 -6.45 -3.78
N PRO A 192 -0.04 -5.81 -4.80
CA PRO A 192 1.42 -5.77 -4.95
C PRO A 192 2.15 -5.25 -3.69
N ASN A 193 1.48 -4.42 -2.90
CA ASN A 193 1.98 -3.90 -1.63
C ASN A 193 2.19 -5.02 -0.59
N LEU A 194 1.39 -6.09 -0.60
CA LEU A 194 1.59 -7.22 0.31
C LEU A 194 2.82 -8.05 -0.08
N ALA A 195 3.07 -8.23 -1.38
CA ALA A 195 4.28 -8.91 -1.85
C ALA A 195 5.55 -8.09 -1.52
N LEU A 196 5.47 -6.76 -1.56
CA LEU A 196 6.56 -5.91 -1.09
C LEU A 196 6.72 -5.95 0.43
N ALA A 197 5.62 -6.03 1.19
CA ALA A 197 5.66 -6.16 2.63
C ALA A 197 6.33 -7.46 3.07
N SER A 198 6.11 -8.59 2.38
CA SER A 198 6.79 -9.85 2.70
C SER A 198 8.29 -9.78 2.41
N VAL A 199 8.71 -9.10 1.34
CA VAL A 199 10.15 -8.88 1.08
C VAL A 199 10.77 -7.96 2.12
N ALA A 200 10.04 -6.93 2.59
CA ALA A 200 10.54 -5.97 3.57
C ALA A 200 10.80 -6.61 4.96
N VAL A 201 10.10 -7.69 5.31
CA VAL A 201 10.38 -8.48 6.52
C VAL A 201 11.76 -9.12 6.47
N VAL A 202 12.19 -9.56 5.28
CA VAL A 202 13.50 -10.21 5.07
C VAL A 202 14.59 -9.16 4.90
N ASN A 203 14.37 -8.19 4.03
CA ASN A 203 15.31 -7.10 3.79
C ASN A 203 14.59 -5.84 3.30
N PHE A 204 14.52 -4.84 4.17
CA PHE A 204 13.88 -3.57 3.92
C PHE A 204 14.50 -2.83 2.72
N TRP A 205 15.84 -2.79 2.60
CA TRP A 205 16.50 -2.07 1.52
C TRP A 205 16.23 -2.70 0.15
N LEU A 206 16.19 -4.04 0.08
CA LEU A 206 15.80 -4.76 -1.12
C LEU A 206 14.35 -4.46 -1.49
N ALA A 207 13.43 -4.47 -0.51
CA ALA A 207 12.04 -4.13 -0.74
C ALA A 207 11.86 -2.68 -1.21
N ALA A 208 12.59 -1.74 -0.62
CA ALA A 208 12.59 -0.33 -1.02
C ALA A 208 13.12 -0.16 -2.46
N LEU A 209 14.20 -0.85 -2.81
CA LEU A 209 14.76 -0.82 -4.16
C LEU A 209 13.80 -1.42 -5.19
N LEU A 210 13.18 -2.56 -4.89
CA LEU A 210 12.14 -3.17 -5.72
C LEU A 210 10.94 -2.24 -5.88
N TYR A 211 10.49 -1.59 -4.80
CA TYR A 211 9.41 -0.62 -4.86
C TYR A 211 9.73 0.55 -5.78
N VAL A 212 10.94 1.12 -5.69
CA VAL A 212 11.39 2.21 -6.57
C VAL A 212 11.48 1.75 -8.02
N ALA A 213 12.07 0.57 -8.30
CA ALA A 213 12.17 0.03 -9.65
C ALA A 213 10.79 -0.23 -10.28
N LEU A 214 9.85 -0.78 -9.50
CA LEU A 214 8.46 -0.99 -9.93
C LEU A 214 7.73 0.34 -10.16
N GLY A 215 7.91 1.33 -9.28
CA GLY A 215 7.30 2.65 -9.43
C GLY A 215 7.81 3.40 -10.66
N LEU A 216 9.11 3.32 -10.95
CA LEU A 216 9.71 3.89 -12.16
C LEU A 216 9.25 3.19 -13.43
N SER A 217 9.23 1.86 -13.45
CA SER A 217 8.79 1.08 -14.63
C SER A 217 7.30 1.20 -14.93
N GLN A 218 6.47 1.36 -13.89
CA GLN A 218 5.01 1.49 -14.04
C GLN A 218 4.55 2.95 -14.17
N GLY A 219 5.45 3.93 -13.99
CA GLY A 219 5.12 5.36 -14.04
C GLY A 219 4.11 5.79 -12.97
N ALA A 220 3.99 5.04 -11.88
CA ALA A 220 2.98 5.26 -10.85
C ALA A 220 3.54 4.91 -9.47
N PHE A 221 3.51 5.89 -8.57
CA PHE A 221 3.86 5.71 -7.16
C PHE A 221 2.61 5.81 -6.28
N ASN A 222 2.43 4.83 -5.41
CA ASN A 222 1.45 4.93 -4.34
C ASN A 222 1.99 5.88 -3.24
N ARG A 223 1.32 7.02 -3.03
CA ARG A 223 1.76 8.03 -2.05
C ARG A 223 1.90 7.47 -0.63
N SER A 224 0.97 6.64 -0.19
CA SER A 224 0.96 6.04 1.15
C SER A 224 2.17 5.13 1.33
N THR A 225 2.42 4.23 0.37
CA THR A 225 3.58 3.33 0.40
C THR A 225 4.90 4.10 0.30
N SER A 226 4.98 5.12 -0.55
CA SER A 226 6.18 5.97 -0.68
C SER A 226 6.52 6.68 0.63
N ARG A 227 5.50 7.25 1.31
CA ARG A 227 5.68 7.94 2.60
C ARG A 227 6.10 6.97 3.70
N LEU A 228 5.49 5.79 3.76
CA LEU A 228 5.85 4.76 4.74
C LEU A 228 7.31 4.32 4.55
N VAL A 229 7.70 3.95 3.33
CA VAL A 229 9.07 3.53 3.01
C VAL A 229 10.07 4.65 3.29
N GLY A 230 9.75 5.89 2.90
CA GLY A 230 10.60 7.05 3.18
C GLY A 230 10.77 7.34 4.68
N ALA A 231 9.69 7.28 5.46
CA ALA A 231 9.74 7.52 6.90
C ALA A 231 10.52 6.42 7.64
N VAL A 232 10.32 5.15 7.27
CA VAL A 232 11.09 4.02 7.82
C VAL A 232 12.56 4.16 7.49
N GLY A 233 12.91 4.51 6.24
CA GLY A 233 14.29 4.73 5.82
C GLY A 233 14.96 5.88 6.60
N ALA A 234 14.25 7.00 6.77
CA ALA A 234 14.74 8.13 7.56
C ALA A 234 14.98 7.75 9.03
N ALA A 235 14.01 7.08 9.68
CA ALA A 235 14.16 6.64 11.07
C ALA A 235 15.32 5.65 11.24
N THR A 236 15.47 4.72 10.29
CA THR A 236 16.60 3.76 10.29
C THR A 236 17.94 4.48 10.20
N LEU A 237 18.04 5.52 9.37
CA LEU A 237 19.23 6.34 9.25
C LEU A 237 19.54 7.10 10.56
N PHE A 238 18.54 7.71 11.20
CA PHE A 238 18.73 8.38 12.48
C PHE A 238 19.17 7.41 13.59
N LEU A 239 18.54 6.24 13.69
CA LEU A 239 18.93 5.21 14.64
C LEU A 239 20.34 4.69 14.37
N SER A 240 20.73 4.53 13.11
CA SER A 240 22.09 4.15 12.70
C SER A 240 23.12 5.20 13.12
N LEU A 241 22.83 6.49 12.93
CA LEU A 241 23.69 7.58 13.37
C LEU A 241 23.84 7.62 14.89
N ALA A 242 22.75 7.43 15.63
CA ALA A 242 22.79 7.35 17.10
C ALA A 242 23.61 6.15 17.57
N ALA A 243 23.44 4.99 16.94
CA ALA A 243 24.21 3.79 17.22
C ALA A 243 25.70 3.98 16.90
N ALA A 244 26.06 4.67 15.81
CA ALA A 244 27.46 4.92 15.45
C ALA A 244 28.23 5.74 16.50
N VAL A 245 27.53 6.47 17.38
CA VAL A 245 28.13 7.25 18.47
C VAL A 245 28.03 6.50 19.81
N SER A 246 27.36 5.34 19.84
CA SER A 246 27.15 4.53 21.04
C SER A 246 28.05 3.31 21.03
N ASP A 247 28.96 3.21 22.01
CA ASP A 247 29.70 1.97 22.26
C ASP A 247 28.82 1.01 23.07
N PRO A 248 28.62 -0.27 22.66
CA PRO A 248 29.36 -1.02 21.62
C PRO A 248 28.60 -1.23 20.28
N ILE A 249 27.57 -0.44 19.98
CA ILE A 249 26.63 -0.73 18.90
C ILE A 249 27.22 -0.32 17.54
N SER A 250 27.30 -1.24 16.59
CA SER A 250 27.71 -0.90 15.23
C SER A 250 26.57 -0.20 14.46
N GLY A 251 26.77 1.08 14.14
CA GLY A 251 25.84 1.85 13.31
C GLY A 251 25.56 1.21 11.94
N TRP A 252 26.51 0.47 11.37
CA TRP A 252 26.33 -0.24 10.10
C TRP A 252 25.37 -1.43 10.22
N GLN A 253 25.46 -2.20 11.31
CA GLN A 253 24.51 -3.29 11.57
C GLN A 253 23.09 -2.75 11.76
N VAL A 254 22.95 -1.63 12.48
CA VAL A 254 21.66 -0.95 12.63
C VAL A 254 21.14 -0.45 11.29
N LEU A 255 21.99 0.15 10.44
CA LEU A 255 21.58 0.61 9.11
C LEU A 255 21.03 -0.51 8.25
N LEU A 256 21.73 -1.65 8.21
CA LEU A 256 21.35 -2.77 7.34
C LEU A 256 20.12 -3.53 7.81
N TRP A 257 19.92 -3.65 9.14
CA TRP A 257 18.94 -4.59 9.70
C TRP A 257 17.82 -3.94 10.50
N ALA A 258 18.02 -2.76 11.11
CA ALA A 258 16.97 -2.13 11.91
C ALA A 258 15.77 -1.70 11.06
N GLY A 259 15.99 -1.42 9.77
CA GLY A 259 14.92 -1.11 8.82
C GLY A 259 13.84 -2.21 8.74
N ASN A 260 14.21 -3.49 8.87
CA ASN A 260 13.25 -4.59 8.91
C ASN A 260 12.31 -4.45 10.11
N LEU A 261 12.89 -4.19 11.29
CA LEU A 261 12.15 -4.14 12.54
C LEU A 261 11.31 -2.85 12.66
N VAL A 262 11.85 -1.72 12.21
CA VAL A 262 11.11 -0.45 12.09
C VAL A 262 9.95 -0.62 11.10
N TYR A 263 10.14 -1.30 9.96
CA TYR A 263 9.08 -1.54 9.00
C TYR A 263 7.95 -2.41 9.57
N VAL A 264 8.29 -3.54 10.20
CA VAL A 264 7.30 -4.42 10.85
C VAL A 264 6.55 -3.66 11.93
N GLY A 265 7.25 -2.90 12.77
CA GLY A 265 6.64 -2.02 13.76
C GLY A 265 5.69 -1.01 13.12
N ALA A 266 6.08 -0.39 11.99
CA ALA A 266 5.23 0.58 11.30
C ALA A 266 3.97 -0.04 10.69
N VAL A 267 4.05 -1.27 10.18
CA VAL A 267 2.87 -2.02 9.76
C VAL A 267 1.96 -2.31 10.96
N CYS A 268 2.51 -2.75 12.10
CA CYS A 268 1.74 -2.99 13.31
C CYS A 268 1.07 -1.70 13.85
N GLY A 269 1.81 -0.59 13.91
CA GLY A 269 1.27 0.70 14.36
C GLY A 269 0.17 1.23 13.44
N TRP A 270 0.34 1.04 12.12
CA TRP A 270 -0.69 1.34 11.15
C TRP A 270 -1.95 0.50 11.38
N MET A 271 -1.82 -0.82 11.58
CA MET A 271 -2.94 -1.72 11.87
C MET A 271 -3.70 -1.33 13.15
N VAL A 272 -2.98 -1.05 14.24
CA VAL A 272 -3.58 -0.71 15.53
C VAL A 272 -4.32 0.63 15.44
N ALA A 273 -3.71 1.63 14.83
CA ALA A 273 -4.35 2.93 14.64
C ALA A 273 -5.60 2.84 13.74
N ASP A 274 -5.60 1.97 12.74
CA ASP A 274 -6.75 1.74 11.86
C ASP A 274 -7.91 1.10 12.63
N ALA A 275 -7.62 0.08 13.44
CA ALA A 275 -8.62 -0.58 14.29
C ALA A 275 -9.23 0.37 15.33
N LEU A 276 -8.42 1.23 15.94
CA LEU A 276 -8.90 2.24 16.90
C LEU A 276 -9.70 3.35 16.23
N ALA A 277 -9.45 3.65 14.95
CA ALA A 277 -10.23 4.64 14.19
C ALA A 277 -11.60 4.10 13.73
N ASP A 278 -11.87 2.81 13.96
CA ASP A 278 -13.12 2.10 13.67
C ASP A 278 -13.93 1.72 14.91
N ALA A 279 -13.33 1.80 16.10
CA ALA A 279 -14.00 1.65 17.39
C ALA A 279 -14.77 2.93 17.77
#